data_AF-A0A523Y3B5-F1
#
_entry.id   AF-A0A523Y3B5-F1
#
_cell.length_a   1.000
_cell.length_b   1.000
_cell.length_c   1.000
_cell.angle_alpha   90.00
_cell.angle_beta   90.00
_cell.angle_gamma   90.00
#
_symmetry.space_group_name_H-M   'P 1'
#
loop_
_entity.id
_entity.type
_entity.pdbx_description
1 polymer ?
#
loop_
_entity_poly.entity_id
_entity_poly.type
_entity_poly.pdbx_seq_one_letter_code
_entity_poly.pdbx_strand_id
1 'polypeptide(L)' 'MDLITELEAFLPSLIKLRRDLHKNPELSGTEVNTAKRILAFFAQFRPDEIISKIGGQGVVGLEDDYLVTLSGLERLT' A
#
# COMPACT_ATOMS: atom_id res chain seq x y z
N MET A 1 13.06 7.26 15.15
CA MET A 1 11.68 7.70 15.43
C MET A 1 10.95 6.47 15.94
N ASP A 2 10.01 6.60 16.86
CA ASP A 2 9.17 5.44 17.21
C ASP A 2 8.02 5.27 16.19
N LEU A 3 7.37 4.10 16.24
CA LEU A 3 6.27 3.74 15.34
C LEU A 3 5.10 4.74 15.41
N ILE A 4 4.81 5.28 16.59
CA ILE A 4 3.71 6.24 16.76
C ILE A 4 4.05 7.53 16.03
N THR A 5 5.28 8.00 16.17
CA THR A 5 5.74 9.23 15.51
C THR A 5 5.71 9.09 13.98
N GLU A 6 6.04 7.90 13.45
CA GLU A 6 5.95 7.63 12.01
C GLU A 6 4.48 7.60 11.52
N LEU A 7 3.57 6.99 12.30
CA LEU A 7 2.14 6.99 12.00
C LEU A 7 1.55 8.41 12.03
N GLU A 8 1.92 9.23 13.01
CA GLU A 8 1.49 10.62 13.12
C GLU A 8 1.96 11.46 11.92
N ALA A 9 3.21 11.28 11.49
CA ALA A 9 3.75 11.92 10.29
C ALA A 9 3.00 11.49 9.03
N PHE A 10 2.49 10.25 8.99
CA PHE A 10 1.76 9.72 7.84
C PHE A 10 0.29 10.13 7.80
N LEU A 11 -0.35 10.40 8.95
CA LEU A 11 -1.77 10.71 9.06
C LEU A 11 -2.32 11.76 8.07
N PRO A 12 -1.61 12.87 7.76
CA PRO A 12 -2.09 13.85 6.78
C PRO A 12 -2.32 13.26 5.37
N SER A 13 -1.51 12.27 4.96
CA SER A 13 -1.63 11.61 3.65
C SER A 13 -2.91 10.77 3.57
N LEU A 14 -3.24 10.05 4.65
CA LEU A 14 -4.47 9.26 4.79
C LEU A 14 -5.71 10.16 4.80
N ILE A 15 -5.65 11.30 5.50
CA ILE A 15 -6.74 12.29 5.50
C ILE A 15 -6.97 12.82 4.10
N LYS A 16 -5.89 13.09 3.34
CA LYS A 16 -5.97 13.54 1.94
C LYS A 16 -6.61 12.48 1.04
N LEU A 17 -6.16 11.22 1.14
CA LEU A 17 -6.74 10.11 0.39
C LEU A 17 -8.24 9.98 0.66
N ARG A 18 -8.64 9.93 1.93
CA ARG A 18 -10.05 9.82 2.32
C ARG A 18 -10.89 10.96 1.75
N ARG A 19 -10.41 12.21 1.83
CA ARG A 19 -11.12 13.39 1.28
C ARG A 19 -11.28 13.30 -0.23
N ASP A 20 -10.25 12.84 -0.94
CA ASP A 20 -10.27 12.67 -2.38
C ASP A 20 -11.26 11.58 -2.81
N LEU A 21 -11.25 10.41 -2.14
CA LEU A 21 -12.21 9.34 -2.39
C LEU A 21 -13.66 9.79 -2.09
N HIS A 22 -13.89 10.46 -0.97
CA HIS A 22 -15.22 10.95 -0.59
C HIS A 22 -15.77 12.01 -1.56
N LYS A 23 -14.88 12.83 -2.16
CA LYS A 23 -15.28 13.83 -3.16
C LYS A 23 -15.61 13.19 -4.51
N ASN A 24 -15.11 12.00 -4.79
CA ASN A 24 -15.24 11.31 -6.08
C ASN A 24 -15.82 9.89 -5.91
N PRO A 25 -17.06 9.75 -5.40
CA PRO A 25 -17.66 8.43 -5.23
C PRO A 25 -17.98 7.80 -6.59
N GLU A 26 -17.87 6.48 -6.68
CA GLU A 26 -18.30 5.66 -7.81
C GLU A 26 -19.26 4.56 -7.34
N LEU A 27 -20.09 4.04 -8.25
CA LEU A 27 -20.99 2.93 -7.95
C LEU A 27 -20.24 1.60 -7.94
N SER A 28 -20.70 0.66 -7.10
CA SER A 28 -20.15 -0.69 -7.03
C SER A 28 -20.08 -1.36 -8.40
N GLY A 29 -18.96 -1.99 -8.70
CA GLY A 29 -18.71 -2.66 -9.99
C GLY A 29 -18.28 -1.72 -11.13
N THR A 30 -18.33 -0.40 -10.94
CA THR A 30 -17.90 0.62 -11.92
C THR A 30 -16.77 1.52 -11.42
N GLU A 31 -16.16 1.15 -10.29
CA GLU A 31 -15.18 1.91 -9.51
C GLU A 31 -13.76 1.98 -10.13
N VAL A 32 -13.70 2.35 -11.41
CA VAL A 32 -12.48 2.41 -12.22
C VAL A 32 -11.52 3.48 -11.70
N ASN A 33 -12.02 4.67 -11.36
CA ASN A 33 -11.15 5.77 -10.92
C ASN A 33 -10.76 5.61 -9.45
N THR A 34 -11.62 5.03 -8.64
CA THR A 34 -11.36 4.64 -7.25
C THR A 34 -10.21 3.65 -7.21
N ALA A 35 -10.25 2.57 -7.99
CA ALA A 35 -9.15 1.62 -8.09
C ALA A 35 -7.85 2.27 -8.56
N LYS A 36 -7.90 3.18 -9.54
CA LYS A 36 -6.72 3.95 -9.97
C LYS A 36 -6.13 4.81 -8.85
N ARG A 37 -6.97 5.49 -8.05
CA ARG A 37 -6.52 6.30 -6.91
C ARG A 37 -5.87 5.43 -5.84
N ILE A 38 -6.46 4.26 -5.54
CA ILE A 38 -5.89 3.29 -4.60
C ILE A 38 -4.55 2.77 -5.10
N LEU A 39 -4.44 2.36 -6.38
CA LEU A 39 -3.18 1.90 -6.98
C LEU A 39 -2.09 2.96 -6.91
N ALA A 40 -2.41 4.21 -7.27
CA ALA A 40 -1.45 5.31 -7.20
C ALA A 40 -1.00 5.60 -5.77
N PHE A 41 -1.91 5.51 -4.80
CA PHE A 41 -1.58 5.64 -3.39
C PHE A 41 -0.74 4.47 -2.88
N PHE A 42 -1.06 3.23 -3.25
CA PHE A 42 -0.33 2.03 -2.81
C PHE A 42 1.08 1.95 -3.40
N ALA A 43 1.26 2.35 -4.67
CA ALA A 43 2.56 2.29 -5.35
C ALA A 43 3.66 3.11 -4.64
N GLN A 44 3.30 4.09 -3.80
CA GLN A 44 4.28 4.88 -3.05
C GLN A 44 5.00 4.08 -1.96
N PHE A 45 4.42 2.97 -1.50
CA PHE A 45 4.99 2.13 -0.44
C PHE A 45 5.95 1.06 -0.97
N ARG A 46 6.00 0.88 -2.29
CA ARG A 46 6.85 -0.12 -2.96
C ARG A 46 6.63 -1.56 -2.43
N PRO A 47 5.38 -2.05 -2.42
CA PRO A 47 5.14 -3.47 -2.16
C PRO A 47 5.90 -4.34 -3.16
N ASP A 48 6.24 -5.56 -2.76
CA ASP A 48 6.92 -6.54 -3.62
C ASP A 48 6.12 -6.84 -4.89
N GLU A 49 4.80 -6.92 -4.75
CA GLU A 49 3.91 -7.11 -5.88
C GLU A 49 2.60 -6.30 -5.73
N ILE A 50 2.15 -5.74 -6.85
CA ILE A 50 0.81 -5.15 -6.97
C ILE A 50 0.07 -5.87 -8.08
N ILE A 51 -1.04 -6.53 -7.72
CA ILE A 51 -1.94 -7.17 -8.67
C ILE A 51 -3.21 -6.32 -8.76
N SER A 52 -3.60 -5.96 -9.97
CA SER A 52 -4.83 -5.20 -10.24
C SER A 52 -5.78 -5.96 -11.15
N LYS A 53 -7.02 -5.48 -11.25
CA LYS A 53 -8.08 -6.06 -12.08
C LYS A 53 -8.54 -7.45 -11.64
N ILE A 54 -8.36 -7.77 -10.37
CA ILE A 54 -8.92 -9.00 -9.79
C ILE A 54 -10.43 -8.83 -9.66
N GLY A 55 -11.21 -9.72 -10.27
CA GLY A 55 -12.67 -9.70 -10.18
C GLY A 55 -13.32 -8.37 -10.62
N GLY A 56 -12.70 -7.63 -11.55
CA GLY A 56 -13.17 -6.31 -11.99
C GLY A 56 -12.17 -5.21 -11.68
N GLN A 57 -12.44 -4.39 -10.65
CA GLN A 57 -11.56 -3.28 -10.23
C GLN A 57 -10.76 -3.58 -8.95
N GLY A 58 -10.73 -4.85 -8.51
CA GLY A 58 -10.00 -5.26 -7.31
C GLY A 58 -8.49 -5.03 -7.42
N VAL A 59 -7.89 -4.72 -6.28
CA VAL A 59 -6.46 -4.43 -6.11
C VAL A 59 -5.94 -5.25 -4.93
N VAL A 60 -4.76 -5.85 -5.08
CA VAL A 60 -4.05 -6.59 -4.04
C VAL A 60 -2.60 -6.10 -4.01
N GLY A 61 -2.11 -5.78 -2.80
CA GLY A 61 -0.68 -5.57 -2.54
C GLY A 61 -0.14 -6.77 -1.76
N LEU A 62 0.97 -7.33 -2.20
CA LEU A 62 1.71 -8.36 -1.49
C LEU A 62 2.98 -7.73 -0.92
N GLU A 63 3.18 -7.93 0.37
CA GLU A 63 4.38 -7.59 1.11
C GLU A 63 4.92 -8.93 1.63
N ASP A 64 6.06 -9.36 1.11
CA ASP A 64 6.75 -10.55 1.61
C ASP A 64 7.84 -10.07 2.56
N ASP A 65 7.61 -10.24 3.86
CA ASP A 65 8.60 -9.90 4.87
C ASP A 65 9.69 -10.98 4.84
N TYR A 66 10.65 -10.88 3.92
CA TYR A 66 11.88 -11.66 3.99
C TYR A 66 12.62 -11.19 5.25
N LEU A 67 12.37 -11.88 6.36
CA LEU A 67 13.31 -11.96 7.47
C LEU A 67 14.68 -12.26 6.84
N VAL A 68 15.57 -11.28 6.85
CA VAL A 68 16.99 -11.43 6.52
C VAL A 68 17.52 -12.54 7.43
N THR A 69 17.54 -13.75 6.90
CA THR A 69 17.99 -14.92 7.63
C THR A 69 19.52 -14.88 7.54
N LEU A 70 20.17 -14.64 8.68
CA LEU A 70 21.55 -15.00 8.96
C LEU A 70 22.66 -14.31 8.13
N SER A 71 22.80 -12.98 8.24
CA SER A 71 24.12 -12.32 8.04
C SER A 71 25.08 -12.50 9.23
N GLY A 72 24.95 -13.62 9.95
CA GLY A 72 25.77 -13.97 11.12
C GLY A 72 26.33 -15.40 11.10
N LEU A 73 26.09 -16.17 10.03
CA LEU A 73 26.49 -17.58 9.96
C LEU A 73 27.36 -17.90 8.73
N GLU A 74 28.27 -16.98 8.39
CA GLU A 74 29.49 -17.28 7.63
C GLU A 74 30.69 -16.50 8.23
N ARG A 75 31.00 -16.74 9.51
CA ARG A 75 32.40 -16.79 9.93
C ARG A 75 32.81 -18.25 9.94
N LEU A 76 33.20 -18.74 8.76
CA LEU A 76 34.11 -19.85 8.63
C LEU A 76 35.51 -19.37 9.07
N THR A 77 35.86 -19.65 10.32
CA THR A 77 37.18 -20.14 10.80
C THR A 77 36.97 -20.76 12.17
#